data_AF-A0A5B0SAL1-F1
#
_entry.id   AF-A0A5B0SAL1-F1
#
_cell.length_a   1.000
_cell.length_b   1.000
_cell.length_c   1.000
_cell.angle_alpha   90.00
_cell.angle_beta   90.00
_cell.angle_gamma   90.00
#
_symmetry.space_group_name_H-M   'P 1'
#
loop_
_entity.id
_entity.type
_entity.pdbx_description
1 polymer ?
#
loop_
_entity_poly.entity_id
_entity_poly.type
_entity_poly.pdbx_seq_one_letter_code
_entity_poly.pdbx_strand_id
1 'polypeptide(L)'
;MHVYTMGTRAYADAVCKIIDPTGEIFGNRILSRDESGSMTQKSITRLFPVDTSMVVIIDDRGDVWEYSPNLVSVLPYNFFVGIGDINGAFLPPARPLEPPPNETEAPAPTSTEQVEVPVMTVTGRLWVYKLVD
;
A
#
# COMPACT_ATOMS: atom_id res chain seq x y z
N MET A 1 10.58 7.09 -4.02
CA MET A 1 9.51 6.57 -3.12
C MET A 1 9.48 7.41 -1.83
N HIS A 2 8.35 7.50 -1.14
CA HIS A 2 8.20 8.21 0.15
C HIS A 2 7.71 7.22 1.22
N VAL A 3 8.16 7.38 2.46
CA VAL A 3 7.57 6.71 3.63
C VAL A 3 6.70 7.73 4.37
N TYR A 4 5.43 7.39 4.60
CA TYR A 4 4.53 8.16 5.46
C TYR A 4 3.94 7.21 6.51
N THR A 5 4.39 7.30 7.76
CA THR A 5 4.00 6.40 8.84
C THR A 5 3.42 7.12 10.06
N MET A 6 2.54 6.44 10.80
CA MET A 6 2.09 6.87 12.14
C MET A 6 3.05 6.45 13.27
N GLY A 7 4.15 5.75 12.94
CA GLY A 7 5.26 5.53 13.87
C GLY A 7 6.07 6.80 14.15
N THR A 8 6.91 6.76 15.19
CA THR A 8 7.85 7.85 15.50
C THR A 8 8.97 7.95 14.47
N ARG A 9 9.70 9.07 14.47
CA ARG A 9 10.85 9.27 13.58
C ARG A 9 11.92 8.21 13.79
N ALA A 10 12.27 7.95 15.03
CA ALA A 10 13.29 6.94 15.38
C ALA A 10 12.90 5.53 14.89
N TYR A 11 11.61 5.18 14.96
CA TYR A 11 11.11 3.91 14.43
C TYR A 11 11.22 3.85 12.91
N ALA A 12 10.77 4.90 12.21
CA ALA A 12 10.83 4.99 10.75
C ALA A 12 12.28 4.88 10.25
N ASP A 13 13.22 5.59 10.87
CA ASP A 13 14.63 5.54 10.53
C ASP A 13 15.24 4.15 10.78
N ALA A 14 14.87 3.48 11.89
CA ALA A 14 15.34 2.13 12.19
C ALA A 14 14.86 1.11 11.15
N VAL A 15 13.59 1.19 10.74
CA VAL A 15 13.04 0.32 9.69
C VAL A 15 13.70 0.61 8.33
N CYS A 16 13.83 1.90 7.95
CA CYS A 16 14.44 2.29 6.68
C CYS A 16 15.90 1.83 6.56
N LYS A 17 16.68 1.82 7.65
CA LYS A 17 18.05 1.28 7.66
C LYS A 17 18.12 -0.21 7.33
N ILE A 18 17.05 -0.96 7.60
CA ILE A 18 16.97 -2.40 7.31
C ILE A 18 16.54 -2.62 5.86
N ILE A 19 15.52 -1.90 5.38
CA ILE A 19 14.90 -2.13 4.06
C ILE A 19 15.53 -1.33 2.91
N ASP A 20 16.21 -0.22 3.22
CA ASP A 20 16.92 0.65 2.26
C ASP A 20 18.28 1.05 2.86
N PRO A 21 19.24 0.12 3.02
CA PRO A 21 20.49 0.36 3.73
C PRO A 21 21.38 1.43 3.06
N THR A 22 21.25 1.60 1.75
CA THR A 22 21.99 2.59 0.96
C THR A 22 21.28 3.94 0.90
N GLY A 23 19.99 4.01 1.24
CA GLY A 23 19.18 5.22 1.17
C GLY A 23 18.83 5.64 -0.27
N GLU A 24 18.99 4.76 -1.25
CA GLU A 24 18.75 5.09 -2.66
C GLU A 24 17.26 5.19 -2.99
N ILE A 25 16.42 4.44 -2.27
CA ILE A 25 14.99 4.29 -2.57
C ILE A 25 14.16 5.41 -1.95
N PHE A 26 14.39 5.68 -0.66
CA PHE A 26 13.67 6.69 0.12
C PHE A 26 14.53 7.93 0.38
N GLY A 27 15.83 7.74 0.65
CA GLY A 27 16.70 8.81 1.12
C GLY A 27 16.07 9.54 2.31
N ASN A 28 16.01 10.86 2.24
CA ASN A 28 15.41 11.68 3.30
C ASN A 28 13.89 11.86 3.19
N ARG A 29 13.20 11.15 2.29
CA ARG A 29 11.76 11.29 2.03
C ARG A 29 10.92 10.45 3.01
N ILE A 30 11.14 10.71 4.29
CA ILE A 30 10.49 10.02 5.41
C ILE A 30 9.68 11.06 6.19
N LEU A 31 8.39 10.80 6.32
CA LEU A 31 7.46 11.59 7.11
C LEU A 31 6.87 10.70 8.20
N SER A 32 7.25 10.95 9.44
CA SER A 32 6.74 10.20 10.59
C SER A 32 5.65 10.98 11.30
N ARG A 33 5.08 10.37 12.35
CA ARG A 33 4.14 11.04 13.26
C ARG A 33 4.69 12.32 13.87
N ASP A 34 6.00 12.38 14.06
CA ASP A 34 6.65 13.51 14.71
C ASP A 34 6.68 14.75 13.78
N GLU A 35 6.56 14.57 12.45
CA GLU A 35 6.61 15.65 11.45
C GLU A 35 5.34 15.78 10.58
N SER A 36 4.38 14.86 10.71
CA SER A 36 3.15 14.79 9.90
C SER A 36 2.20 15.97 10.16
N GLY A 37 2.20 16.49 11.39
CA GLY A 37 1.26 17.53 11.85
C GLY A 37 -0.11 16.98 12.27
N SER A 38 -0.31 15.66 12.26
CA SER A 38 -1.53 15.00 12.75
C SER A 38 -1.22 13.61 13.30
N MET A 39 -1.88 13.27 14.41
CA MET A 39 -1.74 11.98 15.09
C MET A 39 -2.74 10.93 14.58
N THR A 40 -3.79 11.38 13.90
CA THR A 40 -4.95 10.54 13.54
C THR A 40 -5.22 10.46 12.05
N GLN A 41 -4.68 11.39 11.26
CA GLN A 41 -4.88 11.46 9.83
C GLN A 41 -3.57 11.73 9.09
N LYS A 42 -3.49 11.22 7.87
CA LYS A 42 -2.45 11.52 6.90
C LYS A 42 -3.06 12.40 5.82
N SER A 43 -2.26 13.33 5.31
CA SER A 43 -2.69 14.19 4.20
C SER A 43 -1.59 14.31 3.18
N ILE A 44 -1.94 14.07 1.91
CA ILE A 44 -0.95 14.04 0.84
C ILE A 44 -0.45 15.44 0.51
N THR A 45 -1.24 16.46 0.83
CA THR A 45 -0.84 17.87 0.68
C THR A 45 0.33 18.25 1.58
N ARG A 46 0.63 17.47 2.62
CA ARG A 46 1.83 17.63 3.44
C ARG A 46 3.13 17.39 2.67
N LEU A 47 3.07 16.56 1.62
CA LEU A 47 4.17 16.26 0.70
C LEU A 47 4.03 17.02 -0.63
N PHE A 48 2.80 17.11 -1.15
CA PHE A 48 2.48 17.68 -2.46
C PHE A 48 1.36 18.72 -2.32
N PRO A 49 1.66 19.95 -1.87
CA PRO A 49 0.64 20.92 -1.47
C PRO A 49 -0.15 21.53 -2.63
N VAL A 50 0.34 21.42 -3.87
CA VAL A 50 -0.22 22.11 -5.03
C VAL A 50 -0.86 21.14 -6.02
N ASP A 51 -0.19 20.01 -6.31
CA ASP A 51 -0.64 19.06 -7.32
C ASP A 51 -0.39 17.62 -6.86
N THR A 52 -1.44 16.82 -6.85
CA THR A 52 -1.44 15.41 -6.43
C THR A 52 -1.72 14.45 -7.60
N SER A 53 -1.81 14.94 -8.83
CA SER A 53 -2.18 14.17 -10.02
C SER A 53 -1.26 13.00 -10.32
N MET A 54 0.00 13.09 -9.91
CA MET A 54 1.03 12.06 -10.12
C MET A 54 1.33 11.22 -8.87
N VAL A 55 0.46 11.27 -7.85
CA VAL A 55 0.70 10.59 -6.58
C VAL A 55 -0.24 9.39 -6.42
N VAL A 56 0.34 8.27 -6.03
CA VAL A 56 -0.38 7.06 -5.59
C VAL A 56 0.01 6.78 -4.16
N ILE A 57 -0.99 6.45 -3.34
CA ILE A 57 -0.85 6.10 -1.93
C ILE A 57 -1.11 4.60 -1.81
N ILE A 58 -0.26 3.88 -1.09
CA ILE A 58 -0.44 2.47 -0.77
C ILE A 58 -0.43 2.37 0.76
N ASP A 59 -1.56 2.01 1.34
CA ASP A 59 -1.76 1.96 2.79
C ASP A 59 -2.85 0.92 3.10
N ASP A 60 -2.73 0.21 4.20
CA ASP A 60 -3.73 -0.79 4.61
C ASP A 60 -4.95 -0.13 5.29
N ARG A 61 -4.83 1.15 5.63
CA ARG A 61 -5.88 1.92 6.30
C ARG A 61 -6.44 3.03 5.42
N GLY A 62 -7.67 2.86 4.96
CA GLY A 62 -8.39 3.91 4.21
C GLY A 62 -8.85 5.08 5.06
N ASP A 63 -9.17 4.84 6.33
CA ASP A 63 -9.72 5.84 7.25
C ASP A 63 -8.72 6.95 7.58
N VAL A 64 -7.43 6.63 7.73
CA VAL A 64 -6.39 7.64 7.98
C VAL A 64 -6.13 8.55 6.77
N TRP A 65 -6.57 8.16 5.58
CA TRP A 65 -6.45 8.94 4.34
C TRP A 65 -7.79 9.51 3.86
N GLU A 66 -8.83 9.45 4.70
CA GLU A 66 -10.20 9.85 4.34
C GLU A 66 -10.70 9.20 3.05
N TYR A 67 -10.25 7.97 2.77
CA TYR A 67 -10.54 7.23 1.54
C TYR A 67 -10.24 8.04 0.27
N SER A 68 -9.10 8.74 0.28
CA SER A 68 -8.58 9.49 -0.86
C SER A 68 -8.68 8.71 -2.18
N PRO A 69 -9.06 9.35 -3.30
CA PRO A 69 -9.07 8.69 -4.61
C PRO A 69 -7.67 8.26 -5.09
N ASN A 70 -6.61 8.80 -4.50
CA ASN A 70 -5.23 8.39 -4.78
C ASN A 70 -4.80 7.15 -4.00
N LEU A 71 -5.64 6.64 -3.09
CA LEU A 71 -5.34 5.49 -2.25
C LEU A 71 -5.69 4.18 -2.97
N VAL A 72 -4.69 3.32 -3.04
CA VAL A 72 -4.83 1.89 -3.30
C VAL A 72 -4.75 1.18 -1.95
N SER A 73 -5.91 0.82 -1.41
CA SER A 73 -5.99 0.06 -0.16
C SER A 73 -5.41 -1.33 -0.35
N VAL A 74 -4.55 -1.77 0.58
CA VAL A 74 -3.96 -3.12 0.56
C VAL A 74 -4.41 -3.95 1.75
N LEU A 75 -4.35 -5.27 1.62
CA LEU A 75 -4.64 -6.16 2.74
C LEU A 75 -3.61 -5.94 3.87
N PRO A 76 -4.05 -5.77 5.13
CA PRO A 76 -3.14 -5.64 6.26
C PRO A 76 -2.19 -6.84 6.36
N TYR A 77 -0.89 -6.57 6.50
CA TYR A 77 0.11 -7.61 6.64
C TYR A 77 0.14 -8.16 8.07
N ASN A 78 -0.41 -9.36 8.25
CA ASN A 78 -0.55 -10.00 9.56
C ASN A 78 0.35 -11.24 9.69
N PHE A 79 1.64 -11.01 9.89
CA PHE A 79 2.61 -12.08 10.13
C PHE A 79 2.63 -12.54 11.60
N PHE A 80 2.61 -11.60 12.54
CA PHE A 80 2.58 -11.88 13.97
C PHE A 80 1.13 -12.00 14.43
N VAL A 81 0.55 -13.20 14.30
CA VAL A 81 -0.86 -13.48 14.62
C VAL A 81 -1.21 -12.97 16.03
N GLY A 82 -2.31 -12.22 16.12
CA GLY A 82 -2.80 -11.63 17.36
C GLY A 82 -2.18 -10.26 17.69
N ILE A 83 -1.18 -9.82 16.93
CA ILE A 83 -0.60 -8.47 17.03
C ILE A 83 -1.17 -7.62 15.90
N GLY A 84 -1.91 -6.56 16.26
CA GLY A 84 -2.39 -5.56 15.32
C GLY A 84 -1.35 -4.48 15.02
N ASP A 85 -1.80 -3.32 14.56
CA ASP A 85 -0.94 -2.15 14.35
C ASP A 85 -0.47 -1.56 15.70
N ILE A 86 0.79 -1.83 16.05
CA ILE A 86 1.43 -1.32 17.28
C ILE A 86 1.61 0.21 17.27
N ASN A 87 1.61 0.84 16.09
CA ASN A 87 1.70 2.30 15.95
C ASN A 87 0.32 2.96 15.86
N GLY A 88 -0.74 2.14 15.79
CA GLY A 88 -2.12 2.58 15.61
C GLY A 88 -2.86 2.89 16.90
N ALA A 89 -2.20 2.91 18.06
CA ALA A 89 -2.83 3.11 19.37
C ALA A 89 -3.65 4.41 19.50
N PHE A 90 -3.33 5.43 18.69
CA PHE A 90 -4.04 6.73 18.66
C PHE A 90 -5.11 6.81 17.56
N LEU A 91 -5.26 5.76 16.76
CA LEU A 91 -6.17 5.70 15.64
C LEU A 91 -7.49 5.02 16.05
N PRO A 92 -8.62 5.36 15.41
CA PRO A 92 -9.84 4.57 15.55
C PRO A 92 -9.61 3.10 15.13
N PRO A 93 -10.45 2.15 15.56
CA PRO A 93 -10.37 0.78 15.07
C PRO A 93 -10.47 0.74 13.54
N ALA A 94 -9.54 0.04 12.89
CA ALA A 94 -9.55 -0.10 11.44
C ALA A 94 -10.83 -0.81 10.99
N ARG A 95 -11.46 -0.32 9.92
CA ARG A 95 -12.55 -1.04 9.27
C ARG A 95 -11.96 -2.20 8.47
N PRO A 96 -12.47 -3.44 8.63
CA PRO A 96 -12.06 -4.55 7.80
C PRO A 96 -12.28 -4.20 6.32
N LEU A 97 -11.29 -4.47 5.48
CA LEU A 97 -11.52 -4.46 4.03
C LEU A 97 -12.49 -5.61 3.73
N GLU A 98 -13.57 -5.31 3.00
CA GLU A 98 -14.43 -6.36 2.48
C GLU A 98 -13.57 -7.29 1.61
N PRO A 99 -13.65 -8.62 1.82
CA PRO A 99 -12.93 -9.53 0.95
C PRO A 99 -13.39 -9.30 -0.49
N PRO A 100 -12.49 -9.43 -1.48
CA PRO A 100 -12.89 -9.37 -2.87
C PRO A 100 -14.04 -10.37 -3.10
N PRO A 101 -15.05 -10.03 -3.92
CA PRO A 101 -16.12 -10.96 -4.24
C PRO A 101 -15.50 -12.28 -4.71
N ASN A 102 -15.92 -13.36 -4.07
CA ASN A 102 -15.40 -14.70 -4.33
C ASN A 102 -15.66 -15.04 -5.80
N GLU A 103 -14.62 -15.14 -6.63
CA GLU A 103 -14.73 -15.56 -8.04
C GLU A 103 -15.16 -17.03 -8.22
N THR A 104 -15.65 -17.69 -7.16
CA THR A 104 -15.97 -19.11 -7.12
C THR A 104 -17.42 -19.44 -7.51
N GLU A 105 -18.18 -18.50 -8.07
CA GLU A 105 -19.52 -18.79 -8.61
C GLU A 105 -19.64 -18.41 -10.09
N ALA A 106 -18.75 -18.98 -10.92
CA ALA A 106 -19.02 -19.17 -12.34
C ALA A 106 -19.82 -20.48 -12.53
N PRO A 107 -20.87 -20.52 -13.35
CA PRO A 107 -21.61 -21.75 -13.62
C PRO A 107 -20.71 -22.75 -14.37
N ALA A 108 -20.84 -24.03 -14.03
CA ALA A 108 -20.02 -25.15 -14.50
C ALA A 108 -19.84 -25.22 -16.04
N PRO A 109 -18.70 -25.74 -16.53
CA PRO A 109 -18.35 -25.69 -17.95
C PRO A 109 -19.16 -26.69 -18.77
N THR A 110 -19.76 -26.22 -19.88
CA THR A 110 -20.27 -27.09 -20.94
C THR A 110 -19.38 -26.93 -22.18
N SER A 111 -18.91 -28.08 -22.67
CA SER A 111 -18.31 -28.35 -23.99
C SER A 111 -17.01 -27.63 -24.39
N THR A 112 -16.00 -28.48 -24.57
CA THR A 112 -14.78 -28.36 -25.38
C THR A 112 -14.93 -27.51 -26.65
N GLU A 113 -14.12 -26.46 -26.75
CA GLU A 113 -13.60 -25.99 -28.02
C GLU A 113 -12.19 -25.43 -27.78
N GLN A 114 -11.18 -26.00 -28.46
CA GLN A 114 -9.81 -25.53 -28.39
C GLN A 114 -9.72 -24.20 -29.14
N VAL A 115 -9.45 -23.11 -28.42
CA VAL A 115 -9.14 -21.82 -29.03
C VAL A 115 -7.62 -21.62 -29.00
N GLU A 116 -7.06 -21.54 -30.19
CA GLU A 116 -5.66 -21.28 -30.50
C GLU A 116 -5.21 -19.93 -29.89
N VAL A 117 -4.14 -19.95 -29.09
CA VAL A 117 -3.62 -18.76 -28.40
C VAL A 117 -2.77 -17.93 -29.38
N PRO A 118 -3.10 -16.66 -29.67
CA PRO A 118 -2.23 -15.84 -30.49
C PRO A 118 -1.00 -15.42 -29.67
N VAL A 119 0.18 -15.72 -30.20
CA VAL A 119 1.46 -15.26 -29.66
C VAL A 119 1.54 -13.74 -29.86
N MET A 120 1.29 -12.97 -28.79
CA MET A 120 1.53 -11.52 -28.80
C MET A 120 3.02 -11.24 -28.57
N THR A 121 3.65 -10.63 -29.56
CA THR A 121 5.04 -10.16 -29.51
C THR A 121 5.14 -9.00 -28.51
N VAL A 122 6.13 -9.05 -27.62
CA VAL A 122 6.36 -8.03 -26.59
C VAL A 122 6.86 -6.73 -27.22
N THR A 123 6.00 -5.71 -27.31
CA THR A 123 6.44 -4.32 -27.41
C THR A 123 6.28 -3.68 -26.03
N GLY A 124 7.42 -3.30 -25.46
CA GLY A 124 7.57 -3.04 -24.03
C GLY A 124 6.58 -2.07 -23.40
N ARG A 125 6.08 -2.46 -22.22
CA ARG A 125 5.76 -1.58 -21.08
C ARG A 125 5.47 -2.43 -19.84
N LEU A 126 6.14 -2.04 -18.76
CA LEU A 126 5.87 -2.31 -17.34
C LEU A 126 5.94 -3.78 -16.86
N TRP A 127 7.09 -4.12 -16.26
CA TRP A 127 7.21 -5.28 -15.38
C TRP A 127 6.71 -4.90 -13.99
N VAL A 128 5.68 -5.59 -13.48
CA VAL A 128 5.38 -5.64 -12.04
C VAL A 128 6.04 -6.91 -11.52
N TYR A 129 7.12 -6.77 -10.76
CA TYR A 129 7.70 -7.91 -10.05
C TYR A 129 6.78 -8.26 -8.88
N LYS A 130 6.16 -9.43 -8.95
CA LYS A 130 5.64 -10.14 -7.78
C LYS A 130 6.87 -10.75 -7.09
N LEU A 131 7.34 -10.10 -6.03
CA LEU A 131 8.18 -10.80 -5.04
C LEU A 131 7.28 -11.85 -4.38
N VAL A 132 7.65 -13.10 -4.58
CA VAL A 132 7.13 -14.26 -3.86
C VAL A 132 8.13 -14.50 -2.74
N ASP A 133 7.67 -14.43 -1.49
CA ASP A 133 8.26 -15.24 -0.41
C ASP A 133 7.41 -16.50 -0.27
#